data_AF-A0A9C7Q541-F1
#
_entry.id   AF-A0A9C7Q541-F1
#
_cell.length_a   1.000
_cell.length_b   1.000
_cell.length_c   1.000
_cell.angle_alpha   90.00
_cell.angle_beta   90.00
_cell.angle_gamma   90.00
#
_symmetry.space_group_name_H-M   'P 1'
#
loop_
_entity.id
_entity.type
_entity.pdbx_description
1 polymer ?
#
loop_
_entity_poly.entity_id
_entity_poly.type
_entity_poly.pdbx_seq_one_letter_code
_entity_poly.pdbx_strand_id
1 'polypeptide(L)'
;MLPGYEFELCLTHDVDRPYKRLQAPYYALKDRDPSHLSALAPGVNPWWQFEEIMELEESLGVRSAFYFLQEESIFQKSPDDWLTPRYWIEHLGRYDLFDTAILDVLHDLDDGGWEVGLHGSYDSYDDPEALRDQKTALEAALGHRVRGGRQHHLNRADSTWEHHRDIGLEYDATLGSSSEYGFDHGYGVKRPFDDDFVVFPLTMMDIAVPDPGDDFEAAWEACEDLLDEAAENDAVMTVLWHPRMFADEFPGHRRLYRRLIESAIERGAWVGPPGELADRIGTASKSRTGTASVHGR
;
A
#
# COMPACT_ATOMS: atom_id res chain seq x y z
N MET A 1 7.37 8.25 16.84
CA MET A 1 6.72 7.83 18.08
C MET A 1 5.70 8.81 18.61
N LEU A 2 4.47 8.32 18.74
CA LEU A 2 3.32 8.94 19.38
C LEU A 2 3.34 8.67 20.89
N PRO A 3 2.95 9.64 21.73
CA PRO A 3 2.86 9.40 23.17
C PRO A 3 1.84 8.31 23.50
N GLY A 4 2.23 7.32 24.31
CA GLY A 4 1.33 6.27 24.82
C GLY A 4 1.23 5.02 23.96
N TYR A 5 2.09 4.88 22.95
CA TYR A 5 2.22 3.67 22.12
C TYR A 5 3.66 3.16 22.17
N GLU A 6 3.83 1.84 22.13
CA GLU A 6 5.15 1.17 22.16
C GLU A 6 5.83 1.21 20.78
N PHE A 7 5.06 1.25 19.70
CA PHE A 7 5.52 1.43 18.33
C PHE A 7 4.34 1.81 17.41
N GLU A 8 4.61 2.04 16.14
CA GLU A 8 3.60 2.35 15.13
C GLU A 8 3.58 1.29 14.01
N LEU A 9 2.38 0.82 13.65
CA LEU A 9 2.13 -0.05 12.51
C LEU A 9 1.26 0.67 11.47
N CYS A 10 1.87 1.01 10.34
CA CYS A 10 1.20 1.55 9.17
C CYS A 10 0.70 0.44 8.25
N LEU A 11 -0.61 0.40 7.99
CA LEU A 11 -1.25 -0.56 7.09
C LEU A 11 -1.42 0.06 5.71
N THR A 12 -0.96 -0.63 4.66
CA THR A 12 -1.09 -0.18 3.27
C THR A 12 -1.50 -1.31 2.33
N HIS A 13 -2.19 -0.96 1.25
CA HIS A 13 -2.64 -1.87 0.20
C HIS A 13 -2.34 -1.32 -1.18
N ASP A 14 -1.64 -2.09 -2.01
CA ASP A 14 -1.40 -1.72 -3.41
C ASP A 14 -2.48 -2.36 -4.29
N VAL A 15 -3.33 -1.51 -4.87
CA VAL A 15 -4.42 -1.92 -5.75
C VAL A 15 -3.87 -2.05 -7.18
N ASP A 16 -3.12 -3.11 -7.44
CA ASP A 16 -2.56 -3.36 -8.77
C ASP A 16 -3.62 -3.86 -9.75
N ARG A 17 -4.40 -4.85 -9.29
CA ARG A 17 -5.29 -5.67 -10.13
C ARG A 17 -6.50 -6.15 -9.34
N PRO A 18 -7.57 -5.34 -9.28
CA PRO A 18 -8.80 -5.72 -8.58
C PRO A 18 -9.66 -6.71 -9.38
N TYR A 19 -9.33 -7.00 -10.65
CA TYR A 19 -10.12 -7.89 -11.52
C TYR A 19 -9.36 -9.14 -11.97
N LYS A 20 -9.94 -10.32 -11.71
CA LYS A 20 -9.53 -11.58 -12.33
C LYS A 20 -10.49 -11.95 -13.46
N ARG A 21 -10.07 -11.79 -14.72
CA ARG A 21 -10.87 -12.24 -15.88
C ARG A 21 -9.99 -12.87 -16.95
N LEU A 22 -9.23 -12.04 -17.67
CA LEU A 22 -8.42 -12.49 -18.81
C LEU A 22 -7.25 -13.40 -18.40
N GLN A 23 -6.88 -13.36 -17.12
CA GLN A 23 -5.80 -14.15 -16.54
C GLN A 23 -6.28 -15.53 -16.06
N ALA A 24 -7.59 -15.75 -15.89
CA ALA A 24 -8.13 -17.00 -15.39
C ALA A 24 -7.67 -18.24 -16.21
N PRO A 25 -7.67 -18.22 -17.56
CA PRO A 25 -7.13 -19.35 -18.34
C PRO A 25 -5.63 -19.56 -18.16
N TYR A 26 -4.86 -18.48 -17.98
CA TYR A 26 -3.42 -18.56 -17.75
C TYR A 26 -3.11 -19.22 -16.41
N TYR A 27 -3.73 -18.78 -15.32
CA TYR A 27 -3.54 -19.38 -14.00
C TYR A 27 -4.08 -20.81 -13.94
N ALA A 28 -5.23 -21.09 -14.58
CA ALA A 28 -5.75 -22.46 -14.70
C ALA A 28 -4.73 -23.42 -15.34
N LEU A 29 -3.97 -22.95 -16.33
CA LEU A 29 -2.95 -23.76 -16.98
C LEU A 29 -1.65 -23.83 -16.17
N LYS A 30 -1.19 -22.70 -15.63
CA LYS A 30 0.06 -22.58 -14.87
C LYS A 30 0.02 -23.42 -13.59
N ASP A 31 -1.04 -23.27 -12.81
CA ASP A 31 -1.19 -23.88 -11.50
C ASP A 31 -1.92 -25.24 -11.60
N ARG A 32 -2.39 -25.59 -12.81
CA ARG A 32 -3.14 -26.82 -13.13
C ARG A 32 -4.42 -26.98 -12.32
N ASP A 33 -5.03 -25.86 -11.93
CA ASP A 33 -6.27 -25.81 -11.18
C ASP A 33 -7.41 -25.18 -12.02
N PRO A 34 -8.41 -25.96 -12.46
CA PRO A 34 -9.54 -25.42 -13.22
C PRO A 34 -10.45 -24.49 -12.40
N SER A 35 -10.32 -24.44 -11.06
CA SER A 35 -11.12 -23.55 -10.20
C SER A 35 -10.98 -22.07 -10.59
N HIS A 36 -9.81 -21.68 -11.11
CA HIS A 36 -9.53 -20.33 -11.60
C HIS A 36 -10.50 -19.89 -12.72
N LEU A 37 -11.07 -20.83 -13.49
CA LEU A 37 -12.04 -20.52 -14.55
C LEU A 37 -13.39 -20.04 -14.02
N SER A 38 -13.68 -20.24 -12.73
CA SER A 38 -14.88 -19.68 -12.08
C SER A 38 -14.93 -18.15 -12.16
N ALA A 39 -13.77 -17.48 -12.20
CA ALA A 39 -13.67 -16.03 -12.37
C ALA A 39 -14.13 -15.52 -13.75
N LEU A 40 -14.40 -16.43 -14.70
CA LEU A 40 -15.04 -16.08 -15.99
C LEU A 40 -16.57 -15.98 -15.87
N ALA A 41 -17.17 -16.45 -14.77
CA ALA A 41 -18.60 -16.37 -14.56
C ALA A 41 -19.02 -14.90 -14.35
N PRO A 42 -20.14 -14.45 -14.95
CA PRO A 42 -20.65 -13.10 -14.73
C PRO A 42 -20.86 -12.80 -13.25
N GLY A 43 -20.33 -11.68 -12.78
CA GLY A 43 -20.46 -11.23 -11.38
C GLY A 43 -19.51 -11.89 -10.38
N VAL A 44 -18.67 -12.84 -10.81
CA VAL A 44 -17.63 -13.41 -9.96
C VAL A 44 -16.33 -12.66 -10.18
N ASN A 45 -15.76 -12.09 -9.13
CA ASN A 45 -14.44 -11.49 -9.17
C ASN A 45 -13.68 -11.77 -7.86
N PRO A 46 -12.92 -12.87 -7.78
CA PRO A 46 -12.27 -13.28 -6.53
C PRO A 46 -11.20 -12.29 -6.07
N TRP A 47 -10.66 -11.44 -6.95
CA TRP A 47 -9.67 -10.43 -6.57
C TRP A 47 -10.30 -9.12 -6.08
N TRP A 48 -11.62 -8.96 -6.19
CA TRP A 48 -12.34 -7.86 -5.57
C TRP A 48 -12.57 -8.21 -4.10
N GLN A 49 -11.78 -7.61 -3.21
CA GLN A 49 -11.76 -7.94 -1.78
C GLN A 49 -11.82 -6.69 -0.90
N PHE A 50 -12.29 -5.57 -1.44
CA PHE A 50 -12.29 -4.30 -0.73
C PHE A 50 -13.21 -4.37 0.50
N GLU A 51 -14.42 -4.91 0.31
CA GLU A 51 -15.42 -5.09 1.36
C GLU A 51 -14.90 -6.02 2.45
N GLU A 52 -14.28 -7.14 2.10
CA GLU A 52 -13.70 -8.07 3.07
C GLU A 52 -12.57 -7.46 3.90
N ILE A 53 -11.74 -6.60 3.30
CA ILE A 53 -10.68 -5.87 4.01
C ILE A 53 -11.29 -4.81 4.93
N MET A 54 -12.21 -3.99 4.41
CA MET A 54 -12.89 -2.95 5.18
C MET A 54 -13.62 -3.54 6.39
N GLU A 55 -14.40 -4.61 6.21
CA GLU A 55 -15.09 -5.31 7.29
C GLU A 55 -14.12 -5.87 8.34
N LEU A 56 -12.99 -6.44 7.91
CA LEU A 56 -11.97 -6.98 8.80
C LEU A 56 -11.35 -5.85 9.64
N GLU A 57 -10.90 -4.78 9.00
CA GLU A 57 -10.26 -3.66 9.68
C GLU A 57 -11.23 -2.92 10.60
N GLU A 58 -12.47 -2.72 10.16
CA GLU A 58 -13.51 -2.14 11.00
C GLU A 58 -13.80 -3.00 12.23
N SER A 59 -13.82 -4.34 12.07
CA SER A 59 -13.98 -5.25 13.22
C SER A 59 -12.86 -5.15 14.25
N LEU A 60 -11.69 -4.65 13.84
CA LEU A 60 -10.52 -4.42 14.70
C LEU A 60 -10.37 -2.95 15.13
N GLY A 61 -11.26 -2.06 14.65
CA GLY A 61 -11.22 -0.63 14.97
C GLY A 61 -10.06 0.14 14.32
N VAL A 62 -9.53 -0.36 13.20
CA VAL A 62 -8.41 0.26 12.47
C VAL A 62 -8.83 0.71 11.07
N ARG A 63 -7.95 1.48 10.42
CA ARG A 63 -8.04 1.89 9.01
C ARG A 63 -6.66 1.75 8.37
N SER A 64 -6.63 1.51 7.08
CA SER A 64 -5.42 1.42 6.26
C SER A 64 -5.44 2.43 5.11
N ALA A 65 -4.35 2.46 4.34
CA ALA A 65 -4.26 3.22 3.10
C ALA A 65 -4.31 2.31 1.87
N PHE A 66 -5.12 2.66 0.87
CA PHE A 66 -5.21 1.99 -0.42
C PHE A 66 -4.58 2.87 -1.50
N TYR A 67 -3.55 2.35 -2.16
CA TYR A 67 -2.85 3.03 -3.25
C TYR A 67 -3.35 2.50 -4.58
N PHE A 68 -3.98 3.37 -5.38
CA PHE A 68 -4.60 2.98 -6.64
C PHE A 68 -3.67 3.21 -7.82
N LEU A 69 -3.46 2.15 -8.60
CA LEU A 69 -2.62 2.18 -9.79
C LEU A 69 -3.32 2.93 -10.91
N GLN A 70 -2.71 4.03 -11.33
CA GLN A 70 -3.13 4.74 -12.54
C GLN A 70 -2.06 4.56 -13.60
N GLU A 71 -2.29 3.62 -14.53
CA GLU A 71 -1.40 3.39 -15.65
C GLU A 71 -2.15 3.48 -16.98
N GLU A 72 -1.58 4.25 -17.91
CA GLU A 72 -2.15 4.44 -19.25
C GLU A 72 -2.35 3.12 -20.00
N SER A 73 -3.29 3.10 -20.94
CA SER A 73 -3.58 1.90 -21.72
C SER A 73 -2.39 1.50 -22.61
N ILE A 74 -2.17 0.19 -22.82
CA ILE A 74 -1.17 -0.33 -23.76
C ILE A 74 -1.33 0.22 -25.19
N PHE A 75 -2.54 0.69 -25.55
CA PHE A 75 -2.81 1.33 -26.84
C PHE A 75 -2.18 2.71 -27.01
N GLN A 76 -1.64 3.29 -25.94
CA GLN A 76 -0.89 4.55 -25.96
C GLN A 76 0.64 4.32 -25.90
N LYS A 77 1.11 3.07 -25.72
CA LYS A 77 2.54 2.70 -25.70
C LYS A 77 3.04 2.23 -27.08
N SER A 78 4.36 2.25 -27.27
CA SER A 78 5.01 1.95 -28.57
C SER A 78 4.73 0.50 -29.03
N PRO A 79 4.56 0.24 -30.35
CA PRO A 79 4.39 -1.11 -30.88
C PRO A 79 5.52 -2.09 -30.53
N ASP A 80 6.71 -1.59 -30.19
CA ASP A 80 7.86 -2.41 -29.81
C ASP A 80 7.65 -3.15 -28.48
N ASP A 81 6.88 -2.56 -27.55
CA ASP A 81 6.56 -3.17 -26.25
C ASP A 81 5.59 -4.36 -26.37
N TRP A 82 4.91 -4.47 -27.52
CA TRP A 82 3.95 -5.55 -27.79
C TRP A 82 4.63 -6.89 -28.09
N LEU A 83 5.96 -6.94 -28.23
CA LEU A 83 6.69 -8.17 -28.55
C LEU A 83 7.09 -9.00 -27.34
N THR A 84 6.84 -8.53 -26.12
CA THR A 84 7.24 -9.20 -24.87
C THR A 84 6.03 -9.84 -24.17
N PRO A 85 5.86 -11.18 -24.15
CA PRO A 85 4.70 -11.84 -23.56
C PRO A 85 4.47 -11.54 -22.07
N ARG A 86 5.54 -11.26 -21.32
CA ARG A 86 5.48 -10.84 -19.92
C ARG A 86 4.81 -9.47 -19.76
N TYR A 87 5.04 -8.56 -20.70
CA TYR A 87 4.41 -7.23 -20.75
C TYR A 87 2.90 -7.35 -20.94
N TRP A 88 2.44 -8.24 -21.83
CA TRP A 88 1.00 -8.52 -21.98
C TRP A 88 0.36 -9.02 -20.69
N ILE A 89 0.98 -9.99 -20.00
CA ILE A 89 0.44 -10.50 -18.73
C ILE A 89 0.47 -9.41 -17.64
N GLU A 90 1.44 -8.50 -17.68
CA GLU A 90 1.53 -7.36 -16.77
C GLU A 90 0.46 -6.29 -17.06
N HIS A 91 0.08 -6.10 -18.32
CA HIS A 91 -0.88 -5.08 -18.78
C HIS A 91 -2.33 -5.60 -18.83
N LEU A 92 -2.53 -6.92 -18.92
CA LEU A 92 -3.84 -7.57 -18.89
C LEU A 92 -4.30 -7.67 -17.43
N GLY A 93 -5.09 -6.69 -16.99
CA GLY A 93 -5.60 -6.59 -15.62
C GLY A 93 -5.75 -5.17 -15.09
N ARG A 94 -5.36 -4.17 -15.89
CA ARG A 94 -5.58 -2.75 -15.58
C ARG A 94 -7.06 -2.43 -15.46
N TYR A 95 -7.35 -1.45 -14.62
CA TYR A 95 -8.66 -0.87 -14.44
C TYR A 95 -8.59 0.62 -14.74
N ASP A 96 -9.75 1.19 -15.07
CA ASP A 96 -9.91 2.64 -15.21
C ASP A 96 -10.41 3.17 -13.87
N LEU A 97 -9.76 4.22 -13.34
CA LEU A 97 -10.24 4.91 -12.14
C LEU A 97 -11.67 5.43 -12.29
N PHE A 98 -12.11 5.70 -13.53
CA PHE A 98 -13.46 6.19 -13.83
C PHE A 98 -14.45 5.07 -14.19
N ASP A 99 -14.07 3.79 -14.06
CA ASP A 99 -15.05 2.70 -14.04
C ASP A 99 -15.98 2.90 -12.84
N THR A 100 -17.29 2.74 -13.05
CA THR A 100 -18.30 2.94 -11.99
C THR A 100 -17.99 2.13 -10.74
N ALA A 101 -17.56 0.87 -10.88
CA ALA A 101 -17.25 0.03 -9.72
C ALA A 101 -16.03 0.53 -8.93
N ILE A 102 -15.03 1.10 -9.62
CA ILE A 102 -13.83 1.65 -8.98
C ILE A 102 -14.17 2.98 -8.31
N LEU A 103 -14.94 3.85 -8.96
CA LEU A 103 -15.41 5.09 -8.34
C LEU A 103 -16.24 4.82 -7.08
N ASP A 104 -17.13 3.84 -7.12
CA ASP A 104 -17.93 3.46 -5.95
C ASP A 104 -17.03 3.03 -4.78
N VAL A 105 -16.03 2.17 -5.03
CA VAL A 105 -15.07 1.75 -3.98
C VAL A 105 -14.17 2.89 -3.50
N LEU A 106 -13.73 3.78 -4.38
CA LEU A 106 -12.94 4.96 -3.99
C LEU A 106 -13.72 5.83 -3.01
N HIS A 107 -15.01 6.05 -3.28
CA HIS A 107 -15.88 6.81 -2.39
C HIS A 107 -16.22 6.05 -1.11
N ASP A 108 -16.50 4.75 -1.17
CA ASP A 108 -16.77 3.94 0.02
C ASP A 108 -15.57 3.91 0.99
N LEU A 109 -14.35 3.81 0.45
CA LEU A 109 -13.11 3.89 1.23
C LEU A 109 -12.95 5.27 1.88
N ASP A 110 -13.08 6.35 1.10
CA ASP A 110 -12.90 7.72 1.59
C ASP A 110 -13.97 8.10 2.65
N ASP A 111 -15.25 7.84 2.35
CA ASP A 111 -16.37 8.07 3.28
C ASP A 111 -16.25 7.22 4.55
N GLY A 112 -15.67 6.02 4.43
CA GLY A 112 -15.40 5.10 5.53
C GLY A 112 -14.19 5.46 6.39
N GLY A 113 -13.38 6.44 5.97
CA GLY A 113 -12.18 6.92 6.65
C GLY A 113 -10.92 6.13 6.34
N TRP A 114 -10.92 5.30 5.30
CA TRP A 114 -9.69 4.74 4.74
C TRP A 114 -8.96 5.78 3.91
N GLU A 115 -7.63 5.74 3.94
CA GLU A 115 -6.85 6.67 3.14
C GLU A 115 -6.78 6.17 1.69
N VAL A 116 -7.03 7.05 0.73
CA VAL A 116 -6.80 6.77 -0.70
C VAL A 116 -5.57 7.54 -1.19
N GLY A 117 -4.60 6.82 -1.75
CA GLY A 117 -3.34 7.36 -2.21
C GLY A 117 -2.96 6.98 -3.63
N LEU A 118 -1.91 7.61 -4.14
CA LEU A 118 -1.38 7.38 -5.48
C LEU A 118 -0.56 6.09 -5.51
N HIS A 119 -0.88 5.15 -6.40
CA HIS A 119 0.08 4.13 -6.80
C HIS A 119 0.64 4.51 -8.17
N GLY A 120 1.82 5.12 -8.19
CA GLY A 120 2.43 5.60 -9.42
C GLY A 120 2.76 4.43 -10.35
N SER A 121 2.50 4.58 -11.64
CA SER A 121 2.76 3.53 -12.64
C SER A 121 4.23 3.09 -12.70
N TYR A 122 4.48 1.94 -13.33
CA TYR A 122 5.83 1.39 -13.50
C TYR A 122 6.86 2.39 -14.05
N ASP A 123 6.46 3.21 -15.02
CA ASP A 123 7.34 4.13 -15.74
C ASP A 123 7.38 5.55 -15.13
N SER A 124 6.51 5.88 -14.17
CA SER A 124 6.34 7.27 -13.71
C SER A 124 7.29 7.69 -12.59
N TYR A 125 8.06 6.77 -12.00
CA TYR A 125 8.95 7.09 -10.86
C TYR A 125 10.05 8.14 -11.14
N ASP A 126 10.41 8.34 -12.41
CA ASP A 126 11.36 9.36 -12.89
C ASP A 126 10.72 10.29 -13.95
N ASP A 127 9.38 10.36 -13.97
CA ASP A 127 8.60 11.24 -14.85
C ASP A 127 7.63 12.11 -14.02
N PRO A 128 8.01 13.37 -13.70
CA PRO A 128 7.18 14.26 -12.90
C PRO A 128 5.92 14.75 -13.63
N GLU A 129 5.84 14.68 -14.96
CA GLU A 129 4.62 15.02 -15.70
C GLU A 129 3.62 13.88 -15.59
N ALA A 130 4.06 12.64 -15.86
CA ALA A 130 3.23 11.46 -15.71
C ALA A 130 2.68 11.30 -14.28
N LEU A 131 3.50 11.51 -13.25
CA LEU A 131 3.01 11.46 -11.85
C LEU A 131 1.98 12.54 -11.56
N ARG A 132 2.16 13.75 -12.10
CA ARG A 132 1.21 14.86 -11.90
C ARG A 132 -0.12 14.53 -12.55
N ASP A 133 -0.12 13.97 -13.75
CA ASP A 133 -1.33 13.61 -14.48
C ASP A 133 -2.06 12.46 -13.79
N GLN A 134 -1.33 11.43 -13.34
CA GLN A 134 -1.89 10.31 -12.57
C GLN A 134 -2.51 10.78 -11.25
N LYS A 135 -1.81 11.64 -10.52
CA LYS A 135 -2.32 12.26 -9.29
C LYS A 135 -3.56 13.10 -9.57
N THR A 136 -3.54 13.93 -10.62
CA THR A 136 -4.66 14.79 -10.98
C THR A 136 -5.91 13.98 -11.35
N ALA A 137 -5.74 12.85 -12.05
CA ALA A 137 -6.84 11.95 -12.37
C ALA A 137 -7.47 11.34 -11.11
N LEU A 138 -6.65 10.87 -10.16
CA LEU A 138 -7.13 10.32 -8.89
C LEU A 138 -7.82 11.39 -8.03
N GLU A 139 -7.25 12.59 -7.94
CA GLU A 139 -7.87 13.73 -7.23
C GLU A 139 -9.20 14.16 -7.89
N ALA A 140 -9.32 14.04 -9.21
CA ALA A 140 -10.58 14.31 -9.91
C ALA A 140 -11.66 13.25 -9.62
N ALA A 141 -11.27 11.98 -9.44
CA ALA A 141 -12.18 10.91 -9.03
C ALA A 141 -12.65 11.10 -7.58
N LEU A 142 -11.75 11.45 -6.66
CA LEU A 142 -12.06 11.65 -5.24
C LEU A 142 -12.74 13.00 -4.93
N GLY A 143 -12.44 14.04 -5.71
CA GLY A 143 -12.91 15.41 -5.46
C GLY A 143 -12.10 16.18 -4.41
N HIS A 144 -11.02 15.61 -3.88
CA HIS A 144 -10.09 16.28 -2.96
C HIS A 144 -8.63 15.88 -3.25
N ARG A 145 -7.70 16.45 -2.49
CA ARG A 145 -6.27 16.23 -2.68
C ARG A 145 -5.82 14.87 -2.16
N VAL A 146 -4.89 14.24 -2.88
CA VAL A 146 -4.20 13.01 -2.49
C VAL A 146 -2.90 13.36 -1.77
N ARG A 147 -2.65 12.71 -0.63
CA ARG A 147 -1.57 13.06 0.30
C ARG A 147 -0.28 12.30 0.08
N GLY A 148 -0.35 11.03 -0.28
CA GLY A 148 0.84 10.22 -0.45
C GLY A 148 0.56 8.98 -1.28
N GLY A 149 1.50 8.06 -1.25
CA GLY A 149 1.45 6.91 -2.14
C GLY A 149 2.72 6.07 -2.17
N ARG A 150 2.75 5.16 -3.14
CA ARG A 150 3.86 4.24 -3.39
C ARG A 150 4.06 4.07 -4.89
N GLN A 151 5.30 3.95 -5.35
CA GLN A 151 5.57 3.59 -6.75
C GLN A 151 5.38 2.09 -6.98
N HIS A 152 4.77 1.73 -8.11
CA HIS A 152 4.65 0.34 -8.53
C HIS A 152 6.04 -0.31 -8.63
N HIS A 153 6.14 -1.57 -8.22
CA HIS A 153 7.39 -2.32 -8.08
C HIS A 153 8.44 -1.72 -7.11
N LEU A 154 8.05 -0.76 -6.26
CA LEU A 154 8.99 0.00 -5.43
C LEU A 154 10.06 0.74 -6.26
N ASN A 155 9.76 1.03 -7.53
CA ASN A 155 10.68 1.69 -8.45
C ASN A 155 11.07 3.07 -7.92
N ARG A 156 12.37 3.36 -7.90
CA ARG A 156 12.90 4.62 -7.38
C ARG A 156 14.16 5.06 -8.11
N ALA A 157 14.20 6.35 -8.43
CA ALA A 157 15.38 7.09 -8.86
C ALA A 157 15.83 8.02 -7.71
N ASP A 158 17.01 8.62 -7.85
CA ASP A 158 17.49 9.61 -6.87
C ASP A 158 16.54 10.83 -6.77
N SER A 159 15.83 11.13 -7.85
CA SER A 159 14.88 12.23 -8.05
C SER A 159 13.44 11.95 -7.60
N THR A 160 13.10 10.70 -7.26
CA THR A 160 11.69 10.30 -7.04
C THR A 160 11.03 11.07 -5.91
N TRP A 161 11.76 11.33 -4.81
CA TRP A 161 11.21 12.09 -3.69
C TRP A 161 11.03 13.57 -4.03
N GLU A 162 11.93 14.18 -4.82
CA GLU A 162 11.69 15.53 -5.35
C GLU A 162 10.44 15.56 -6.23
N HIS A 163 10.25 14.57 -7.10
CA HIS A 163 9.07 14.49 -7.95
C HIS A 163 7.77 14.36 -7.15
N HIS A 164 7.72 13.48 -6.15
CA HIS A 164 6.58 13.34 -5.25
C HIS A 164 6.26 14.65 -4.52
N ARG A 165 7.28 15.30 -3.98
CA ARG A 165 7.16 16.59 -3.30
C ARG A 165 6.67 17.69 -4.25
N ASP A 166 7.20 17.76 -5.46
CA ASP A 166 6.89 18.80 -6.46
C ASP A 166 5.46 18.70 -7.02
N ILE A 167 4.85 17.51 -7.03
CA ILE A 167 3.43 17.33 -7.37
C ILE A 167 2.50 17.50 -6.15
N GLY A 168 3.08 17.79 -4.98
CA GLY A 168 2.37 18.09 -3.74
C GLY A 168 1.97 16.88 -2.92
N LEU A 169 2.65 15.73 -3.07
CA LEU A 169 2.55 14.67 -2.06
C LEU A 169 3.29 15.09 -0.79
N GLU A 170 2.74 14.72 0.34
CA GLU A 170 3.23 14.95 1.70
C GLU A 170 4.10 13.78 2.19
N TYR A 171 3.90 12.58 1.63
CA TYR A 171 4.73 11.43 1.98
C TYR A 171 4.91 10.42 0.84
N ASP A 172 5.95 9.59 0.98
CA ASP A 172 6.27 8.44 0.14
C ASP A 172 6.33 7.15 0.98
N ALA A 173 5.80 6.05 0.45
CA ALA A 173 5.86 4.71 1.06
C ALA A 173 6.61 3.69 0.18
N THR A 174 7.49 4.16 -0.73
CA THR A 174 8.16 3.34 -1.75
C THR A 174 9.44 2.66 -1.27
N LEU A 175 10.22 3.31 -0.39
CA LEU A 175 11.52 2.81 0.01
C LEU A 175 11.42 1.44 0.72
N GLY A 176 11.89 0.36 0.08
CA GLY A 176 11.93 -0.97 0.69
C GLY A 176 12.27 -2.07 -0.32
N SER A 177 11.89 -3.30 0.02
CA SER A 177 12.17 -4.50 -0.77
C SER A 177 10.92 -5.33 -1.01
N SER A 178 10.83 -5.97 -2.18
CA SER A 178 9.78 -6.94 -2.51
C SER A 178 10.20 -8.39 -2.25
N SER A 179 11.47 -8.62 -1.86
CA SER A 179 12.03 -9.96 -1.62
C SER A 179 12.62 -10.14 -0.23
N GLU A 180 12.82 -9.05 0.49
CA GLU A 180 13.35 -9.01 1.85
C GLU A 180 12.34 -8.26 2.73
N TYR A 181 12.26 -8.63 3.99
CA TYR A 181 11.47 -7.96 5.01
C TYR A 181 12.35 -7.68 6.23
N GLY A 182 12.04 -6.62 6.96
CA GLY A 182 12.84 -6.15 8.08
C GLY A 182 13.03 -4.64 8.10
N PHE A 183 13.85 -4.17 9.02
CA PHE A 183 14.14 -2.76 9.22
C PHE A 183 15.46 -2.33 8.55
N ASP A 184 15.73 -2.79 7.33
CA ASP A 184 16.97 -2.47 6.58
C ASP A 184 17.16 -0.98 6.34
N HIS A 185 16.05 -0.24 6.32
CA HIS A 185 16.04 1.21 6.22
C HIS A 185 15.89 1.89 7.59
N GLY A 186 16.09 1.18 8.69
CA GLY A 186 16.01 1.67 10.07
C GLY A 186 14.60 1.78 10.64
N TYR A 187 14.51 2.00 11.94
CA TYR A 187 13.27 1.94 12.73
C TYR A 187 12.34 3.15 12.63
N GLY A 188 12.69 4.19 11.88
CA GLY A 188 11.89 5.42 11.83
C GLY A 188 11.75 5.96 10.44
N VAL A 189 10.76 6.84 10.29
CA VAL A 189 10.54 7.59 9.04
C VAL A 189 11.78 8.37 8.62
N LYS A 190 11.94 8.60 7.30
CA LYS A 190 12.96 9.51 6.77
C LYS A 190 12.38 10.88 6.49
N ARG A 191 13.22 11.89 6.63
CA ARG A 191 12.96 13.26 6.20
C ARG A 191 14.10 13.66 5.26
N PRO A 192 13.97 13.36 3.96
CA PRO A 192 15.03 13.65 2.99
C PRO A 192 15.22 15.16 2.76
N PHE A 193 14.21 15.97 3.12
CA PHE A 193 14.21 17.42 2.95
C PHE A 193 14.06 18.12 4.31
N ASP A 194 14.38 19.42 4.35
CA ASP A 194 14.18 20.29 5.51
C ASP A 194 12.75 20.87 5.53
N ASP A 195 11.75 19.98 5.42
CA ASP A 195 10.34 20.31 5.49
C ASP A 195 9.48 19.16 6.05
N ASP A 196 8.15 19.27 5.87
CA ASP A 196 7.18 18.31 6.41
C ASP A 196 7.07 17.03 5.56
N PHE A 197 7.83 16.85 4.46
CA PHE A 197 7.79 15.63 3.64
C PHE A 197 8.40 14.42 4.38
N VAL A 198 7.67 13.31 4.38
CA VAL A 198 8.05 12.10 5.13
C VAL A 198 8.15 10.89 4.21
N VAL A 199 9.15 10.03 4.45
CA VAL A 199 9.23 8.72 3.81
C VAL A 199 8.98 7.65 4.86
N PHE A 200 8.04 6.76 4.59
CA PHE A 200 7.73 5.57 5.38
C PHE A 200 8.39 4.35 4.72
N PRO A 201 9.54 3.87 5.21
CA PRO A 201 10.14 2.69 4.63
C PRO A 201 9.24 1.46 4.81
N LEU A 202 9.10 0.66 3.77
CA LEU A 202 8.37 -0.60 3.80
C LEU A 202 9.16 -1.63 4.61
N THR A 203 8.55 -2.15 5.67
CA THR A 203 9.11 -3.19 6.52
C THR A 203 8.80 -4.58 5.97
N MET A 204 7.57 -4.79 5.47
CA MET A 204 7.13 -6.12 5.03
C MET A 204 6.08 -6.03 3.93
N MET A 205 6.28 -6.81 2.88
CA MET A 205 5.29 -7.05 1.83
C MET A 205 4.74 -8.47 1.99
N ASP A 206 3.45 -8.67 1.74
CA ASP A 206 2.77 -9.98 1.76
C ASP A 206 3.51 -11.10 1.01
N ILE A 207 4.19 -10.79 -0.09
CA ILE A 207 4.97 -11.76 -0.91
C ILE A 207 6.40 -11.99 -0.43
N ALA A 208 6.90 -11.21 0.54
CA ALA A 208 8.28 -11.33 1.03
C ALA A 208 8.43 -12.37 2.15
N VAL A 209 7.35 -12.65 2.88
CA VAL A 209 7.31 -13.67 3.94
C VAL A 209 7.05 -15.07 3.36
N PRO A 210 7.35 -16.16 4.10
CA PRO A 210 6.93 -17.51 3.70
C PRO A 210 5.44 -17.55 3.34
N ASP A 211 5.07 -18.32 2.31
CA ASP A 211 3.68 -18.42 1.87
C ASP A 211 2.83 -19.07 2.99
N PRO A 212 1.86 -18.36 3.58
CA PRO A 212 1.03 -18.88 4.66
C PRO A 212 0.10 -20.03 4.24
N GLY A 213 -0.09 -20.23 2.93
CA GLY A 213 -0.78 -21.38 2.36
C GLY A 213 0.06 -22.66 2.42
N ASP A 214 1.38 -22.53 2.32
CA ASP A 214 2.34 -23.63 2.42
C ASP A 214 2.75 -23.90 3.88
N ASP A 215 3.13 -22.85 4.62
CA ASP A 215 3.53 -22.93 6.03
C ASP A 215 3.10 -21.68 6.82
N PHE A 216 1.91 -21.75 7.40
CA PHE A 216 1.35 -20.66 8.19
C PHE A 216 2.19 -20.32 9.43
N GLU A 217 2.81 -21.29 10.08
CA GLU A 217 3.54 -21.04 11.32
C GLU A 217 4.87 -20.34 11.03
N ALA A 218 5.55 -20.70 9.93
CA ALA A 218 6.74 -19.97 9.48
C ALA A 218 6.41 -18.53 9.05
N ALA A 219 5.29 -18.33 8.34
CA ALA A 219 4.83 -17.00 7.97
C ALA A 219 4.49 -16.15 9.20
N TRP A 220 3.86 -16.78 10.22
CA TRP A 220 3.56 -16.11 11.48
C TRP A 220 4.80 -15.79 12.30
N GLU A 221 5.76 -16.71 12.42
CA GLU A 221 7.04 -16.49 13.12
C GLU A 221 7.75 -15.25 12.55
N ALA A 222 7.78 -15.10 11.22
CA ALA A 222 8.32 -13.90 10.59
C ALA A 222 7.58 -12.61 10.99
N CYS A 223 6.24 -12.62 11.05
CA CYS A 223 5.47 -11.48 11.52
C CYS A 223 5.69 -11.19 13.00
N GLU A 224 5.77 -12.22 13.84
CA GLU A 224 5.95 -12.11 15.28
C GLU A 224 7.31 -11.52 15.62
N ASP A 225 8.38 -12.01 14.97
CA ASP A 225 9.74 -11.47 15.11
C ASP A 225 9.79 -9.98 14.73
N LEU A 226 9.12 -9.57 13.65
CA LEU A 226 9.06 -8.17 13.24
C LEU A 226 8.30 -7.29 14.24
N LEU A 227 7.22 -7.80 14.85
CA LEU A 227 6.46 -7.08 15.87
C LEU A 227 7.28 -6.92 17.17
N ASP A 228 8.00 -7.96 17.57
CA ASP A 228 8.90 -7.91 18.73
C ASP A 228 10.04 -6.92 18.47
N GLU A 229 10.69 -6.98 17.31
CA GLU A 229 11.74 -6.03 16.92
C GLU A 229 11.21 -4.59 16.86
N ALA A 230 9.98 -4.39 16.35
CA ALA A 230 9.36 -3.07 16.30
C ALA A 230 9.16 -2.46 17.69
N ALA A 231 8.65 -3.26 18.64
CA ALA A 231 8.41 -2.84 20.01
C ALA A 231 9.73 -2.57 20.77
N GLU A 232 10.77 -3.37 20.53
CA GLU A 232 12.09 -3.17 21.16
C GLU A 232 12.80 -1.90 20.69
N ASN A 233 12.44 -1.36 19.52
CA ASN A 233 13.14 -0.26 18.87
C ASN A 233 12.28 0.98 18.62
N ASP A 234 11.11 1.09 19.27
CA ASP A 234 10.21 2.24 19.15
C ASP A 234 9.82 2.53 17.68
N ALA A 235 9.62 1.48 16.89
CA ALA A 235 9.69 1.56 15.43
C ALA A 235 8.43 2.12 14.76
N VAL A 236 8.61 2.65 13.55
CA VAL A 236 7.55 2.83 12.56
C VAL A 236 7.65 1.69 11.56
N MET A 237 6.80 0.69 11.73
CA MET A 237 6.64 -0.46 10.86
C MET A 237 5.61 -0.13 9.77
N THR A 238 5.93 -0.36 8.51
CA THR A 238 4.96 -0.21 7.40
C THR A 238 4.79 -1.53 6.69
N VAL A 239 3.56 -1.99 6.52
CA VAL A 239 3.25 -3.26 5.86
C VAL A 239 2.38 -3.07 4.64
N LEU A 240 2.57 -3.93 3.64
CA LEU A 240 1.87 -3.91 2.36
C LEU A 240 1.15 -5.24 2.14
N TRP A 241 -0.16 -5.16 1.90
CA TRP A 241 -0.98 -6.29 1.44
C TRP A 241 -1.71 -5.96 0.15
N HIS A 242 -1.53 -6.72 -0.91
CA HIS A 242 -2.33 -6.59 -2.11
C HIS A 242 -3.74 -7.15 -1.83
N PRO A 243 -4.82 -6.44 -2.20
CA PRO A 243 -6.18 -6.90 -1.90
C PRO A 243 -6.49 -8.31 -2.40
N ARG A 244 -5.95 -8.69 -3.57
CA ARG A 244 -6.14 -10.04 -4.14
C ARG A 244 -5.70 -11.16 -3.19
N MET A 245 -4.76 -10.92 -2.28
CA MET A 245 -4.26 -11.93 -1.34
C MET A 245 -5.30 -12.32 -0.29
N PHE A 246 -6.45 -11.63 -0.22
CA PHE A 246 -7.57 -12.04 0.63
C PHE A 246 -8.44 -13.11 -0.02
N ALA A 247 -8.31 -13.32 -1.34
CA ALA A 247 -9.06 -14.32 -2.07
C ALA A 247 -8.72 -15.73 -1.58
N ASP A 248 -9.67 -16.66 -1.70
CA ASP A 248 -9.51 -18.07 -1.33
C ASP A 248 -8.34 -18.78 -2.05
N GLU A 249 -7.88 -18.22 -3.18
CA GLU A 249 -6.72 -18.69 -3.95
C GLU A 249 -5.37 -18.47 -3.23
N PHE A 250 -5.34 -17.61 -2.21
CA PHE A 250 -4.18 -17.28 -1.39
C PHE A 250 -4.46 -17.66 0.07
N PRO A 251 -4.57 -18.97 0.37
CA PRO A 251 -4.97 -19.43 1.69
C PRO A 251 -4.02 -18.92 2.77
N GLY A 252 -4.57 -18.61 3.95
CA GLY A 252 -3.78 -18.17 5.10
C GLY A 252 -3.44 -16.68 5.13
N HIS A 253 -3.35 -15.98 4.00
CA HIS A 253 -3.00 -14.54 3.96
C HIS A 253 -3.98 -13.66 4.75
N ARG A 254 -5.30 -13.85 4.58
CA ARG A 254 -6.32 -13.13 5.38
C ARG A 254 -6.17 -13.39 6.89
N ARG A 255 -5.86 -14.63 7.27
CA ARG A 255 -5.66 -15.02 8.68
C ARG A 255 -4.38 -14.39 9.23
N LEU A 256 -3.32 -14.35 8.43
CA LEU A 256 -2.03 -13.76 8.78
C LEU A 256 -2.18 -12.25 9.01
N TYR A 257 -2.85 -11.54 8.09
CA TYR A 257 -3.14 -10.11 8.22
C TYR A 257 -3.92 -9.78 9.50
N ARG A 258 -5.00 -10.52 9.77
CA ARG A 258 -5.77 -10.37 11.01
C ARG A 258 -4.89 -10.55 12.26
N ARG A 259 -4.11 -11.63 12.30
CA ARG A 259 -3.27 -11.98 13.46
C ARG A 259 -2.18 -10.93 13.68
N LEU A 260 -1.59 -10.40 12.61
CA LEU A 260 -0.62 -9.31 12.66
C LEU A 260 -1.21 -8.07 13.35
N ILE A 261 -2.40 -7.63 12.94
CA ILE A 261 -3.06 -6.45 13.51
C ILE A 261 -3.43 -6.69 14.98
N GLU A 262 -4.07 -7.82 15.28
CA GLU A 262 -4.47 -8.19 16.64
C GLU A 262 -3.26 -8.19 17.59
N SER A 263 -2.15 -8.84 17.19
CA SER A 263 -0.93 -8.87 18.00
C SER A 263 -0.22 -7.52 18.08
N ALA A 264 -0.27 -6.68 17.05
CA ALA A 264 0.25 -5.31 17.15
C ALA A 264 -0.52 -4.50 18.21
N ILE A 265 -1.85 -4.57 18.20
CA ILE A 265 -2.71 -3.90 19.18
C ILE A 265 -2.44 -4.44 20.60
N GLU A 266 -2.32 -5.75 20.77
CA GLU A 266 -1.99 -6.37 22.06
C GLU A 266 -0.65 -5.93 22.62
N ARG A 267 0.32 -5.62 21.75
CA ARG A 267 1.63 -5.08 22.10
C ARG A 267 1.64 -3.57 22.32
N GLY A 268 0.49 -2.90 22.25
CA GLY A 268 0.37 -1.46 22.48
C GLY A 268 0.81 -0.61 21.28
N ALA A 269 0.75 -1.14 20.06
CA ALA A 269 1.00 -0.38 18.85
C ALA A 269 -0.13 0.62 18.58
N TRP A 270 0.22 1.76 17.98
CA TRP A 270 -0.74 2.52 17.19
C TRP A 270 -0.85 1.87 15.81
N VAL A 271 -2.07 1.62 15.33
CA VAL A 271 -2.31 1.00 14.02
C VAL A 271 -3.18 1.92 13.18
N GLY A 272 -2.74 2.26 11.97
CA GLY A 272 -3.47 3.18 11.11
C GLY A 272 -2.81 3.44 9.75
N PRO A 273 -3.34 4.38 8.95
CA PRO A 273 -2.79 4.73 7.64
C PRO A 273 -1.61 5.73 7.77
N PRO A 274 -0.62 5.72 6.85
CA PRO A 274 0.56 6.59 6.93
C PRO A 274 0.26 8.09 7.02
N GLY A 275 -0.76 8.59 6.32
CA GLY A 275 -1.12 10.01 6.34
C GLY A 275 -1.56 10.48 7.73
N GLU A 276 -2.32 9.65 8.45
CA GLU A 276 -2.70 9.97 9.84
C GLU A 276 -1.47 9.98 10.76
N LEU A 277 -0.53 9.04 10.57
CA LEU A 277 0.71 9.06 11.34
C LEU A 277 1.52 10.33 11.05
N ALA A 278 1.62 10.73 9.78
CA ALA A 278 2.31 11.94 9.34
C ALA A 278 1.76 13.20 10.05
N ASP A 279 0.44 13.35 10.17
CA ASP A 279 -0.19 14.45 10.88
C ASP A 279 0.17 14.48 12.36
N ARG A 280 0.13 13.31 13.00
CA ARG A 280 0.37 13.18 14.43
C ARG A 280 1.84 13.44 14.77
N ILE A 281 2.79 12.95 13.97
CA ILE A 281 4.22 13.24 14.15
C ILE A 281 4.57 14.70 13.82
N GLY A 282 3.91 15.30 12.82
CA GLY A 282 4.07 16.71 12.47
C GLY A 282 3.58 17.65 13.58
N THR A 283 2.42 17.33 14.18
CA THR A 283 1.85 18.08 15.31
C THR A 283 2.72 17.97 16.58
N ALA A 284 3.25 16.78 16.87
CA ALA A 284 4.16 16.56 18.00
C ALA A 284 5.47 17.37 17.87
N SER A 285 5.98 17.57 16.65
CA SER A 285 7.17 18.40 16.41
C SER A 285 6.90 19.90 16.65
N LYS A 286 5.74 20.39 16.20
CA LYS A 286 5.32 21.80 16.34
C LYS A 286 5.02 22.17 17.81
N SER A 287 4.49 21.26 18.62
CA SER A 287 4.25 21.50 20.06
C SER A 287 5.54 21.56 20.90
N ARG A 288 6.57 20.78 20.54
CA ARG A 288 7.89 20.80 21.18
C ARG A 288 8.70 22.07 20.86
N THR A 289 8.51 22.63 19.66
CA THR A 289 9.16 23.88 19.25
C THR A 289 8.43 25.12 19.79
N GLY A 290 7.10 25.09 19.93
CA GLY A 290 6.31 26.19 20.50
C GLY A 290 6.57 26.47 21.99
N THR A 291 6.95 25.45 22.77
CA THR A 291 7.26 25.58 24.20
C THR A 291 8.66 26.16 24.49
N ALA A 292 9.55 26.24 23.49
CA ALA A 292 10.90 26.79 23.64
C ALA A 292 10.97 28.32 23.47
N SER A 293 9.87 29.02 23.15
CA SER A 293 9.89 30.46 22.82
C SER A 293 9.37 31.42 23.90
N VAL A 294 8.89 30.90 25.03
CA VAL A 294 8.46 31.74 26.17
C VAL A 294 9.48 31.58 27.30
N HIS A 295 10.66 32.20 27.18
CA HIS A 295 11.53 32.68 28.26
C HIS A 295 12.75 33.38 27.63
N GLY A 296 12.54 34.60 27.13
CA GLY A 296 13.61 35.29 26.41
C GLY A 296 13.34 36.72 25.98
N ARG A 297 12.84 37.58 26.90
CA ARG A 297 13.26 38.99 27.15
C ARG A 297 12.18 39.75 27.91
#